data_AF-A0A7C3Z2G8-F1
#
_entry.id   AF-A0A7C3Z2G8-F1
#
_cell.length_a   1.000
_cell.length_b   1.000
_cell.length_c   1.000
_cell.angle_alpha   90.00
_cell.angle_beta   90.00
_cell.angle_gamma   90.00
#
_symmetry.space_group_name_H-M   'P 1'
#
loop_
_entity.id
_entity.type
_entity.pdbx_description
1 polymer ?
#
loop_
_entity_poly.entity_id
_entity_poly.type
_entity_poly.pdbx_seq_one_letter_code
_entity_poly.pdbx_strand_id
1 'polypeptide(L)'
;MSWLVLCLVVVSLACGCGGRILTQWPQKKIFAEYFRLHDVKLGMSQQEVEAIMGPPQIKEEGDFKGGHYVLYFYRTHNMDYEGSNTVRGGYTPFVFQDSRLIGKGTRAYLQAVDRLSWTQELTTPAPPSTQSIQQRRTW
;
A
#
# COMPACT_ATOMS: atom_id res chain seq x y z
N MET A 1 19.50 36.19 -41.09
CA MET A 1 18.19 35.87 -40.47
C MET A 1 18.10 34.43 -39.95
N SER A 2 18.83 33.44 -40.51
CA SER A 2 18.81 32.05 -40.03
C SER A 2 19.44 31.80 -38.64
N TRP A 3 20.41 32.62 -38.22
CA TRP A 3 21.07 32.45 -36.91
C TRP A 3 20.12 32.69 -35.72
N LEU A 4 19.20 33.66 -35.85
CA LEU A 4 18.23 33.98 -34.80
C LEU A 4 17.22 32.84 -34.60
N VAL A 5 16.80 32.19 -35.70
CA VAL A 5 15.89 31.03 -35.63
C VAL A 5 16.60 29.83 -34.98
N LEU A 6 17.89 29.64 -35.29
CA LEU A 6 18.68 28.55 -34.73
C LEU A 6 18.91 28.73 -33.22
N CYS A 7 19.17 29.96 -32.76
CA CYS A 7 19.22 30.27 -31.32
C CYS A 7 17.87 30.02 -30.62
N LEU A 8 16.75 30.39 -31.25
CA LEU A 8 15.41 30.22 -30.67
C LEU A 8 15.01 28.74 -30.52
N VAL A 9 15.40 27.91 -31.49
CA VAL A 9 15.19 26.45 -31.45
C VAL A 9 16.06 25.80 -30.38
N VAL A 10 17.33 26.18 -30.27
CA VAL A 10 18.26 25.63 -29.27
C VAL A 10 17.85 26.02 -27.84
N VAL A 11 17.40 27.26 -27.62
CA VAL A 11 16.90 27.72 -26.31
C VAL A 11 15.60 26.99 -25.92
N SER A 12 14.70 26.76 -26.88
CA SER A 12 13.46 26.00 -26.64
C SER A 12 13.73 24.53 -26.29
N LEU A 13 14.72 23.90 -26.94
CA LEU A 13 15.15 22.53 -26.64
C LEU A 13 15.88 22.43 -25.29
N ALA A 14 16.72 23.42 -24.94
CA ALA A 14 17.43 23.45 -23.67
C ALA A 14 16.49 23.70 -22.47
N CYS A 15 15.46 24.53 -22.63
CA CYS A 15 14.46 24.81 -21.60
C CYS A 15 13.34 23.75 -21.51
N GLY A 16 13.17 22.91 -22.54
CA GLY A 16 12.14 21.85 -22.57
C GLY A 16 12.49 20.59 -21.78
N CYS A 17 13.77 20.37 -21.46
CA CYS A 17 14.23 19.27 -20.63
C CYS A 17 14.39 19.69 -19.16
N GLY A 18 13.43 20.47 -18.62
CA GLY A 18 13.25 20.65 -17.19
C GLY A 18 12.74 19.34 -16.57
N GLY A 19 13.65 18.38 -16.44
CA GLY A 19 13.37 17.02 -16.01
C GLY A 19 12.57 16.99 -14.72
N ARG A 20 11.27 16.70 -14.84
CA ARG A 20 10.55 15.91 -13.83
C ARG A 20 11.10 14.49 -13.89
N ILE A 21 12.37 14.34 -13.53
CA ILE A 21 12.93 13.06 -13.15
C ILE A 21 12.05 12.55 -12.02
N LEU A 22 11.46 11.39 -12.25
CA LEU A 22 10.59 10.63 -11.36
C LEU A 22 11.37 10.10 -10.14
N THR A 23 12.10 10.96 -9.42
CA THR A 23 12.45 10.61 -8.05
C THR A 23 11.18 10.80 -7.24
N GLN A 24 10.39 9.74 -7.12
CA GLN A 24 9.50 9.56 -5.97
C GLN A 24 10.40 9.39 -4.74
N TRP A 25 11.13 10.44 -4.37
CA TRP A 25 11.97 10.44 -3.19
C TRP A 25 11.05 10.12 -2.01
N PRO A 26 11.36 9.10 -1.20
CA PRO A 26 10.47 8.70 -0.11
C PRO A 26 10.27 9.92 0.77
N GLN A 27 9.02 10.33 0.96
CA GLN A 27 8.74 11.47 1.84
C GLN A 27 9.42 11.19 3.18
N LYS A 28 10.18 12.15 3.72
CA LYS A 28 11.00 11.97 4.94
C LYS A 28 10.24 11.30 6.09
N LYS A 29 8.92 11.55 6.17
CA LYS A 29 8.00 10.92 7.15
C LYS A 29 7.86 9.41 6.96
N ILE A 30 7.66 8.94 5.73
CA ILE A 30 7.48 7.52 5.40
C ILE A 30 8.75 6.73 5.75
N PHE A 31 9.91 7.29 5.41
CA PHE A 31 11.19 6.70 5.77
C PHE A 31 11.37 6.62 7.30
N ALA A 32 11.06 7.70 8.03
CA ALA A 32 11.14 7.69 9.49
C ALA A 32 10.20 6.66 10.15
N GLU A 33 8.94 6.55 9.67
CA GLU A 33 7.99 5.53 10.14
C GLU A 33 8.51 4.11 9.88
N TYR A 34 9.11 3.87 8.71
CA TYR A 34 9.72 2.58 8.38
C TYR A 34 10.84 2.20 9.37
N PHE A 35 11.71 3.14 9.77
CA PHE A 35 12.76 2.82 10.75
C PHE A 35 12.21 2.55 12.15
N ARG A 36 11.25 3.35 12.61
CA ARG A 36 10.62 3.18 13.93
C ARG A 36 9.90 1.84 14.08
N LEU A 37 9.41 1.27 12.97
CA LEU A 37 8.79 -0.05 12.93
C LEU A 37 9.68 -1.15 13.53
N HIS A 38 11.01 -1.01 13.44
CA HIS A 38 11.96 -1.99 13.95
C HIS A 38 12.02 -2.01 15.48
N ASP A 39 11.73 -0.89 16.13
CA ASP A 39 11.73 -0.78 17.60
C ASP A 39 10.46 -1.38 18.22
N VAL A 40 9.40 -1.52 17.42
CA VAL A 40 8.14 -2.11 17.86
C VAL A 40 8.21 -3.64 17.92
N LYS A 41 7.95 -4.18 19.11
CA LYS A 41 7.98 -5.61 19.44
C LYS A 41 6.60 -6.14 19.77
N LEU A 42 6.39 -7.43 19.54
CA LEU A 42 5.17 -8.12 19.95
C LEU A 42 4.98 -8.03 21.48
N GLY A 43 3.74 -8.02 21.92
CA GLY A 43 3.35 -7.92 23.33
C GLY A 43 3.24 -6.49 23.87
N MET A 44 3.75 -5.49 23.14
CA MET A 44 3.64 -4.07 23.50
C MET A 44 2.19 -3.60 23.55
N SER A 45 1.90 -2.66 24.46
CA SER A 45 0.60 -2.01 24.54
C SER A 45 0.38 -1.00 23.42
N GLN A 46 -0.87 -0.57 23.21
CA GLN A 46 -1.17 0.52 22.27
C GLN A 46 -0.41 1.80 22.61
N GLN A 47 -0.29 2.15 23.91
CA GLN A 47 0.44 3.36 24.32
C GLN A 47 1.94 3.24 24.04
N GLU A 48 2.54 2.07 24.26
CA GLU A 48 3.96 1.84 23.97
C GLU A 48 4.23 1.96 22.47
N VAL A 49 3.34 1.40 21.63
CA VAL A 49 3.45 1.52 20.17
C VAL A 49 3.29 2.97 19.72
N GLU A 50 2.31 3.69 20.25
CA GLU A 50 2.10 5.11 19.92
C GLU A 50 3.25 6.01 20.39
N ALA A 51 3.91 5.67 21.50
CA ALA A 51 5.10 6.40 21.95
C ALA A 51 6.28 6.25 20.98
N ILE A 52 6.41 5.11 20.30
CA ILE A 52 7.47 4.84 19.32
C ILE A 52 7.10 5.40 17.95
N MET A 53 5.92 5.05 17.45
CA MET A 53 5.50 5.33 16.08
C MET A 53 4.88 6.72 15.93
N GLY A 54 4.26 7.23 16.98
CA GLY A 54 3.29 8.32 16.92
C GLY A 54 1.86 7.81 16.72
N PRO A 55 0.88 8.73 16.63
CA PRO A 55 -0.51 8.36 16.40
C PRO A 55 -0.66 7.69 15.02
N PRO A 56 -1.48 6.62 14.90
CA PRO A 56 -1.74 5.98 13.62
C PRO A 56 -2.56 6.89 12.71
N GLN A 57 -2.38 6.74 11.39
CA GLN A 57 -3.17 7.46 10.40
C GLN A 57 -4.62 6.96 10.36
N ILE A 58 -4.81 5.65 10.57
CA ILE A 58 -6.12 5.01 10.62
C ILE A 58 -6.13 4.08 11.83
N LYS A 59 -7.23 4.15 12.59
CA LYS A 59 -7.56 3.23 13.67
C LYS A 59 -8.89 2.56 13.33
N GLU A 60 -8.91 1.25 13.32
CA GLU A 60 -10.13 0.44 13.20
C GLU A 60 -10.24 -0.45 14.44
N GLU A 61 -11.47 -0.74 14.85
CA GLU A 61 -11.76 -1.60 15.98
C GLU A 61 -12.99 -2.44 15.64
N GLY A 62 -12.96 -3.72 15.96
CA GLY A 62 -14.06 -4.62 15.65
C GLY A 62 -13.84 -6.03 16.14
N ASP A 63 -14.94 -6.77 16.18
CA ASP A 63 -14.94 -8.18 16.55
C ASP A 63 -14.77 -9.03 15.28
N PHE A 64 -13.71 -9.83 15.23
CA PHE A 64 -13.38 -10.72 14.12
C PHE A 64 -13.10 -12.12 14.65
N LYS A 65 -13.56 -13.18 13.98
CA LYS A 65 -13.34 -14.59 14.41
C LYS A 65 -13.67 -14.85 15.90
N GLY A 66 -14.64 -14.11 16.46
CA GLY A 66 -15.03 -14.22 17.87
C GLY A 66 -14.07 -13.59 18.88
N GLY A 67 -13.08 -12.81 18.43
CA GLY A 67 -12.20 -12.00 19.28
C GLY A 67 -12.32 -10.51 18.97
N HIS A 68 -12.04 -9.67 19.95
CA HIS A 68 -12.03 -8.23 19.81
C HIS A 68 -10.63 -7.74 19.38
N TYR A 69 -10.55 -7.00 18.27
CA TYR A 69 -9.28 -6.52 17.74
C TYR A 69 -9.28 -5.01 17.52
N VAL A 70 -8.11 -4.42 17.76
CA VAL A 70 -7.81 -3.03 17.39
C VAL A 70 -6.71 -3.05 16.33
N LEU A 71 -6.86 -2.25 15.29
CA LEU A 71 -6.01 -2.23 14.11
C LEU A 71 -5.48 -0.81 13.89
N TYR A 72 -4.15 -0.67 13.91
CA TYR A 72 -3.48 0.59 13.61
C TYR A 72 -2.79 0.51 12.25
N PHE A 73 -2.96 1.52 11.42
CA PHE A 73 -2.33 1.57 10.09
C PHE A 73 -1.33 2.70 10.01
N TYR A 74 -0.06 2.34 9.79
CA TYR A 74 1.06 3.28 9.62
C TYR A 74 1.55 3.29 8.17
N ARG A 75 1.74 4.47 7.58
CA ARG A 75 2.17 4.57 6.17
C ARG A 75 3.68 4.46 6.03
N THR A 76 4.15 3.23 6.02
CA THR A 76 5.58 2.88 5.91
C THR A 76 6.10 2.80 4.47
N HIS A 77 5.23 2.71 3.46
CA HIS A 77 5.62 2.64 2.05
C HIS A 77 4.79 3.60 1.19
N ASN A 78 5.32 3.99 0.02
CA ASN A 78 4.58 4.81 -0.94
C ASN A 78 3.48 4.04 -1.68
N MET A 79 3.73 2.76 -1.94
CA MET A 79 2.86 1.81 -2.61
C MET A 79 3.03 0.43 -1.99
N ASP A 80 1.98 -0.39 -2.03
CA ASP A 80 2.03 -1.81 -1.77
C ASP A 80 2.53 -2.58 -3.01
N TYR A 81 3.23 -3.68 -2.77
CA TYR A 81 3.75 -4.56 -3.81
C TYR A 81 3.67 -6.02 -3.34
N GLU A 82 3.73 -6.98 -4.26
CA GLU A 82 3.64 -8.40 -3.94
C GLU A 82 4.78 -8.85 -3.01
N GLY A 83 4.43 -9.53 -1.92
CA GLY A 83 5.38 -9.91 -0.87
C GLY A 83 5.66 -8.81 0.17
N SER A 84 5.10 -7.62 0.03
CA SER A 84 5.18 -6.58 1.05
C SER A 84 4.37 -6.91 2.30
N ASN A 85 4.83 -6.42 3.45
CA ASN A 85 4.08 -6.42 4.70
C ASN A 85 3.01 -5.30 4.75
N THR A 86 2.76 -4.60 3.65
CA THR A 86 1.76 -3.53 3.57
C THR A 86 0.45 -3.96 2.94
N VAL A 87 -0.65 -3.40 3.41
CA VAL A 87 -1.94 -3.39 2.73
C VAL A 87 -2.06 -2.18 1.79
N ARG A 88 -3.17 -2.12 1.04
CA ARG A 88 -3.46 -1.10 0.01
C ARG A 88 -3.00 0.31 0.41
N GLY A 89 -2.19 0.94 -0.44
CA GLY A 89 -1.71 2.31 -0.23
C GLY A 89 -0.41 2.41 0.58
N GLY A 90 0.27 1.29 0.83
CA GLY A 90 1.56 1.24 1.53
C GLY A 90 1.45 1.32 3.06
N TYR A 91 0.29 0.96 3.62
CA TYR A 91 0.07 0.93 5.06
C TYR A 91 0.53 -0.39 5.67
N THR A 92 1.35 -0.34 6.71
CA THR A 92 1.65 -1.51 7.54
C THR A 92 0.63 -1.58 8.66
N PRO A 93 -0.22 -2.62 8.69
CA PRO A 93 -1.19 -2.81 9.77
C PRO A 93 -0.51 -3.39 11.01
N PHE A 94 -0.95 -2.94 12.17
CA PHE A 94 -0.55 -3.44 13.48
C PHE A 94 -1.81 -3.96 14.15
N VAL A 95 -1.77 -5.20 14.60
CA VAL A 95 -2.93 -5.91 15.11
C VAL A 95 -2.77 -6.08 16.61
N PHE A 96 -3.75 -5.58 17.34
CA PHE A 96 -3.83 -5.70 18.79
C PHE A 96 -5.00 -6.60 19.17
N GLN A 97 -4.74 -7.44 20.17
CA GLN A 97 -5.74 -8.26 20.85
C GLN A 97 -5.43 -8.21 22.34
N ASP A 98 -6.46 -8.09 23.19
CA ASP A 98 -6.30 -7.95 24.65
C ASP A 98 -5.32 -6.82 25.03
N SER A 99 -5.43 -5.70 24.31
CA SER A 99 -4.55 -4.52 24.45
C SER A 99 -3.06 -4.75 24.17
N ARG A 100 -2.68 -5.87 23.55
CA ARG A 100 -1.29 -6.21 23.21
C ARG A 100 -1.10 -6.40 21.72
N LEU A 101 0.05 -5.99 21.21
CA LEU A 101 0.43 -6.18 19.81
C LEU A 101 0.72 -7.66 19.53
N ILE A 102 -0.17 -8.32 18.81
CA ILE A 102 -0.03 -9.74 18.45
C ILE A 102 0.67 -9.95 17.11
N GLY A 103 0.69 -8.93 16.26
CA GLY A 103 1.30 -9.02 14.94
C GLY A 103 1.35 -7.70 14.21
N LYS A 104 2.22 -7.66 13.19
CA LYS A 104 2.33 -6.55 12.25
C LYS A 104 2.42 -7.08 10.83
N GLY A 105 1.95 -6.26 9.89
CA GLY A 105 1.98 -6.53 8.46
C GLY A 105 0.78 -7.29 7.92
N THR A 106 0.70 -7.38 6.60
CA THR A 106 -0.41 -7.97 5.83
C THR A 106 -0.83 -9.34 6.35
N ARG A 107 0.12 -10.22 6.66
CA ARG A 107 -0.19 -11.56 7.16
C ARG A 107 -0.98 -11.53 8.48
N ALA A 108 -0.52 -10.72 9.44
CA ALA A 108 -1.19 -10.60 10.75
C ALA A 108 -2.59 -10.00 10.60
N TYR A 109 -2.72 -8.99 9.74
CA TYR A 109 -4.00 -8.38 9.42
C TYR A 109 -4.99 -9.39 8.81
N LEU A 110 -4.59 -10.08 7.73
CA LEU A 110 -5.45 -11.06 7.07
C LEU A 110 -5.87 -12.20 8.01
N GLN A 111 -4.98 -12.63 8.89
CA GLN A 111 -5.29 -13.64 9.89
C GLN A 111 -6.38 -13.18 10.87
N ALA A 112 -6.32 -11.92 11.30
CA ALA A 112 -7.27 -11.33 12.25
C ALA A 112 -8.64 -11.05 11.62
N VAL A 113 -8.68 -10.34 10.48
CA VAL A 113 -9.95 -9.84 9.91
C VAL A 113 -10.71 -10.82 9.00
N ASP A 114 -10.20 -12.05 8.84
CA ASP A 114 -10.74 -13.07 7.91
C ASP A 114 -11.00 -12.58 6.48
N ARG A 115 -10.29 -11.54 6.07
CA ARG A 115 -10.51 -10.85 4.80
C ARG A 115 -9.75 -11.57 3.69
N LEU A 116 -10.05 -12.86 3.48
CA LEU A 116 -9.46 -13.69 2.42
C LEU A 116 -9.94 -13.30 1.00
N SER A 117 -10.88 -12.36 0.88
CA SER A 117 -11.52 -12.00 -0.40
C SER A 117 -10.59 -11.31 -1.40
N TRP A 118 -9.57 -10.56 -0.96
CA TRP A 118 -8.72 -9.79 -1.90
C TRP A 118 -7.68 -10.64 -2.64
N THR A 119 -7.30 -11.80 -2.11
CA THR A 119 -6.33 -12.71 -2.74
C THR A 119 -6.92 -13.52 -3.89
N GLN A 120 -8.25 -13.76 -3.89
CA GLN A 120 -8.90 -14.53 -4.97
C GLN A 120 -9.08 -13.72 -6.26
N GLU A 121 -9.19 -12.39 -6.18
CA GLU A 121 -9.46 -11.55 -7.35
C GLU A 121 -8.23 -11.35 -8.24
N LEU A 122 -7.01 -11.51 -7.69
CA LEU A 122 -5.75 -11.41 -8.44
C LEU A 122 -5.32 -12.72 -9.13
N THR A 123 -5.90 -13.87 -8.74
CA THR A 123 -5.48 -15.19 -9.24
C THR A 123 -6.59 -15.94 -9.98
N THR A 124 -7.78 -15.36 -10.13
CA THR A 124 -8.82 -15.95 -10.97
C THR A 124 -8.45 -15.66 -12.43
N PRO A 125 -8.02 -16.65 -13.26
CA PRO A 125 -7.94 -16.42 -14.69
C PRO A 125 -9.33 -15.99 -15.14
N ALA A 126 -9.41 -14.87 -15.86
CA ALA A 126 -10.66 -14.34 -16.37
C ALA A 126 -11.50 -15.49 -16.94
N PRO A 127 -12.79 -15.63 -16.57
CA PRO A 127 -13.61 -16.67 -17.15
C PRO A 127 -13.54 -16.52 -18.68
N PRO A 128 -13.36 -17.60 -19.44
CA PRO A 128 -13.30 -17.51 -20.89
C PRO A 128 -14.57 -16.76 -21.33
N SER A 129 -14.35 -15.63 -22.00
CA SER A 129 -15.43 -14.78 -22.50
C SER A 129 -16.41 -15.66 -23.26
N THR A 130 -17.64 -15.78 -22.76
CA THR A 130 -18.75 -16.44 -23.46
C THR A 130 -19.12 -15.59 -24.67
N GLN A 131 -18.30 -15.66 -25.72
CA GLN A 131 -18.58 -15.14 -27.05
C GLN A 131 -18.38 -16.26 -28.06
N SER A 132 -19.25 -17.27 -28.04
CA SER A 132 -19.54 -18.11 -29.22
C SER A 132 -20.57 -19.21 -28.94
N ILE A 133 -21.81 -18.86 -28.57
CA ILE A 133 -22.95 -19.78 -28.73
C ILE A 133 -24.15 -19.00 -29.28
N GLN A 134 -24.01 -18.47 -30.50
CA GLN A 134 -25.15 -17.95 -31.29
C GLN A 134 -24.96 -18.13 -32.82
N GLN A 135 -24.19 -19.13 -33.27
CA GLN A 135 -24.15 -19.47 -34.70
C GLN A 135 -24.08 -20.99 -34.92
N ARG A 136 -25.24 -21.64 -34.82
CA ARG A 136 -25.65 -22.77 -35.68
C ARG A 136 -27.09 -23.19 -35.39
N ARG A 137 -28.04 -22.37 -35.83
CA ARG A 137 -29.35 -22.82 -36.30
C ARG A 137 -29.59 -22.17 -37.64
N THR A 138 -29.14 -22.85 -38.69
CA THR A 138 -29.65 -22.67 -40.04
C THR A 138 -30.40 -23.95 -40.36
N TRP A 139 -31.66 -23.80 -40.75
CA TRP A 139 -32.41 -24.81 -41.48
C TRP A 139 -31.71 -25.14 -42.79
#